data_AF-A0A8J4J485-F1
#
_entry.id   AF-A0A8J4J485-F1
#
_cell.length_a   1.000
_cell.length_b   1.000
_cell.length_c   1.000
_cell.angle_alpha   90.00
_cell.angle_beta   90.00
_cell.angle_gamma   90.00
#
_symmetry.space_group_name_H-M   'P 1'
#
loop_
_entity.id
_entity.type
_entity.pdbx_description
1 polymer ?
#
loop_
_entity_poly.entity_id
_entity_poly.type
_entity_poly.pdbx_seq_one_letter_code
_entity_poly.pdbx_strand_id
1 'polypeptide(L)'
;LPADPGADASLCGMAATGASGTNAVRYGTMRPNVLNLRVVLPDGRLLHTAGPGRQARWEPGDRDGLGGGHAGTHSLAPRRKRAAGYDLTSLFVGSEGTLGFLTQATLRLHPLPEAAAVTTAAFP
;
A
#
# COMPACT_ATOMS: atom_id res chain seq x y z
N LEU A 1 1.14 -6.53 7.63
CA LEU A 1 0.87 -5.37 6.74
C LEU A 1 0.51 -4.16 7.61
N PRO A 2 0.72 -2.92 7.15
CA PRO A 2 0.48 -1.72 7.98
C PRO A 2 -0.99 -1.55 8.39
N ALA A 3 -1.91 -1.98 7.52
CA ALA A 3 -3.33 -2.16 7.83
C ALA A 3 -3.61 -3.66 8.04
N ASP A 4 -4.46 -3.97 9.01
CA ASP A 4 -4.97 -5.31 9.27
C ASP A 4 -6.18 -5.56 8.34
N PRO A 5 -6.09 -6.46 7.34
CA PRO A 5 -7.22 -6.77 6.46
C PRO A 5 -8.19 -7.70 7.19
N GLY A 6 -8.85 -7.21 8.25
CA GLY A 6 -9.79 -7.99 9.05
C GLY A 6 -11.14 -8.25 8.37
N ALA A 7 -11.38 -7.63 7.22
CA ALA A 7 -12.47 -7.91 6.29
C ALA A 7 -11.82 -8.23 4.93
N ASP A 8 -12.53 -8.84 3.97
CA ASP A 8 -12.08 -9.09 2.58
C ASP A 8 -11.77 -7.80 1.77
N ALA A 9 -11.13 -6.82 2.40
CA ALA A 9 -10.79 -5.53 1.89
C ALA A 9 -9.55 -5.62 1.00
N SER A 10 -9.67 -5.08 -0.22
CA SER A 10 -8.54 -4.98 -1.13
C SER A 10 -7.55 -3.89 -0.67
N LEU A 11 -6.26 -4.09 -0.95
CA LEU A 11 -5.22 -3.08 -0.66
C LEU A 11 -5.50 -1.74 -1.35
N CYS A 12 -6.01 -1.79 -2.57
CA CYS A 12 -6.45 -0.62 -3.32
C CYS A 12 -7.66 0.04 -2.65
N GLY A 13 -8.65 -0.72 -2.19
CA GLY A 13 -9.79 -0.19 -1.43
C GLY A 13 -9.34 0.50 -0.14
N MET A 14 -8.46 -0.14 0.64
CA MET A 14 -7.90 0.45 1.86
C MET A 14 -7.09 1.73 1.58
N ALA A 15 -6.36 1.79 0.47
CA ALA A 15 -5.68 3.00 0.04
C ALA A 15 -6.69 4.09 -0.40
N ALA A 16 -7.73 3.71 -1.15
CA ALA A 16 -8.78 4.61 -1.59
C ALA A 16 -9.56 5.21 -0.42
N THR A 17 -9.79 4.48 0.67
CA THR A 17 -10.53 4.99 1.85
C THR A 17 -9.64 5.59 2.93
N GLY A 18 -8.31 5.50 2.79
CA GLY A 18 -7.38 5.98 3.82
C GLY A 18 -7.47 5.15 5.11
N ALA A 19 -7.61 3.83 4.99
CA ALA A 19 -7.91 2.92 6.09
C ALA A 19 -6.98 3.06 7.32
N SER A 20 -7.56 2.81 8.48
CA SER A 20 -6.89 2.72 9.78
C SER A 20 -7.38 1.46 10.49
N GLY A 21 -6.45 0.69 11.08
CA GLY A 21 -6.77 -0.55 11.81
C GLY A 21 -6.03 -0.60 13.14
N THR A 22 -6.17 -1.70 13.88
CA THR A 22 -5.58 -1.91 15.23
C THR A 22 -4.05 -1.70 15.24
N ASN A 23 -3.41 -1.99 14.11
CA ASN A 23 -1.98 -1.83 13.89
C ASN A 23 -1.52 -0.39 13.58
N ALA A 24 -2.45 0.56 13.41
CA ALA A 24 -2.14 1.94 13.07
C ALA A 24 -1.36 2.68 14.18
N VAL A 25 -1.50 2.27 15.45
CA VAL A 25 -0.70 2.81 16.56
C VAL A 25 0.78 2.52 16.35
N ARG A 26 1.13 1.35 15.80
CA ARG A 26 2.51 0.92 15.60
C ARG A 26 3.09 1.34 14.25
N TYR A 27 2.28 1.31 13.18
CA TYR A 27 2.77 1.52 11.81
C TYR A 27 2.16 2.74 11.10
N GLY A 28 1.25 3.47 11.74
CA GLY A 28 0.48 4.56 11.12
C GLY A 28 -0.68 4.07 10.25
N THR A 29 -1.52 5.00 9.80
CA THR A 29 -2.65 4.73 8.90
C THR A 29 -2.16 4.41 7.47
N MET A 30 -3.08 4.18 6.53
CA MET A 30 -2.69 3.82 5.15
C MET A 30 -1.90 4.93 4.44
N ARG A 31 -2.21 6.21 4.72
CA ARG A 31 -1.59 7.38 4.05
C ARG A 31 -0.06 7.46 4.16
N PRO A 32 0.57 7.36 5.35
CA PRO A 32 2.03 7.34 5.45
C PRO A 32 2.68 6.07 4.88
N ASN A 33 1.89 5.02 4.65
CA ASN A 33 2.37 3.72 4.19
C ASN A 33 2.26 3.51 2.68
N VAL A 34 1.50 4.34 1.96
CA VAL A 34 1.41 4.31 0.50
C VAL A 34 2.58 5.09 -0.11
N LEU A 35 3.40 4.40 -0.91
CA LEU A 35 4.60 4.95 -1.54
C LEU A 35 4.41 5.33 -3.02
N ASN A 36 3.44 4.69 -3.69
CA ASN A 36 3.06 4.91 -5.09
C ASN A 36 1.69 4.26 -5.35
N LEU A 37 0.90 4.85 -6.24
CA LEU A 37 -0.37 4.29 -6.73
C LEU A 37 -0.39 4.31 -8.26
N ARG A 38 -0.89 3.24 -8.87
CA ARG A 38 -1.28 3.21 -10.28
C ARG A 38 -2.78 3.40 -10.39
N VAL A 39 -3.18 4.48 -11.04
CA VAL A 39 -4.58 4.89 -11.20
C VAL A 39 -4.96 4.86 -12.66
N VAL A 40 -6.11 4.27 -12.97
CA VAL A 40 -6.78 4.45 -14.27
C VAL A 40 -7.70 5.66 -14.15
N LEU A 41 -7.42 6.69 -14.93
CA LEU A 41 -8.24 7.90 -15.00
C LEU A 41 -9.50 7.64 -15.84
N PRO A 42 -10.55 8.50 -15.75
CA PRO A 42 -11.77 8.35 -16.53
C PRO A 42 -11.58 8.37 -18.05
N ASP A 43 -10.50 9.01 -18.53
CA ASP A 43 -10.10 9.03 -19.94
C ASP A 43 -9.36 7.74 -20.38
N GLY A 44 -9.24 6.76 -19.49
CA GLY A 44 -8.56 5.49 -19.72
C GLY A 44 -7.04 5.56 -19.58
N ARG A 45 -6.46 6.73 -19.27
CA ARG A 45 -5.00 6.86 -19.11
C ARG A 45 -4.51 6.29 -17.79
N LEU A 46 -3.29 5.76 -17.79
CA LEU A 46 -2.60 5.27 -16.60
C LEU A 46 -1.75 6.37 -15.97
N LEU A 47 -2.00 6.65 -14.70
CA LEU A 47 -1.24 7.59 -13.88
C LEU A 47 -0.47 6.85 -12.78
N HIS A 48 0.82 7.12 -12.67
CA HIS A 48 1.64 6.71 -11.53
C HIS A 48 1.92 7.92 -10.63
N THR A 49 1.40 7.92 -9.40
CA THR A 49 1.41 9.11 -8.54
C THR A 49 2.81 9.55 -8.08
N ALA A 50 3.76 8.62 -7.96
CA ALA A 50 5.16 8.89 -7.63
C ALA A 50 6.13 8.56 -8.79
N GLY A 51 5.61 8.30 -9.98
CA GLY A 51 6.37 7.88 -11.17
C GLY A 51 6.61 6.36 -11.29
N PRO A 52 7.12 5.89 -12.45
CA PRO A 52 7.24 4.46 -12.76
C PRO A 52 8.36 3.74 -12.00
N GLY A 53 9.40 4.46 -11.54
CA GLY A 53 10.58 3.88 -10.88
C GLY A 53 10.36 3.37 -9.44
N ARG A 54 9.11 3.39 -8.94
CA ARG A 54 8.73 2.93 -7.60
C ARG A 54 7.80 1.73 -7.60
N GLN A 55 7.61 1.07 -8.74
CA GLN A 55 6.84 -0.18 -8.80
C GLN A 55 7.69 -1.36 -8.33
N ALA A 56 7.10 -2.27 -7.57
CA ALA A 56 7.64 -3.62 -7.46
C ALA A 56 7.50 -4.27 -8.84
N ARG A 57 8.63 -4.60 -9.48
CA ARG A 57 8.63 -5.31 -10.76
C ARG A 57 8.33 -6.79 -10.47
N TRP A 58 7.10 -7.20 -10.74
CA TRP A 58 6.70 -8.60 -10.74
C TRP A 58 6.92 -9.17 -12.15
N GLU A 59 7.70 -10.25 -12.27
CA GLU A 59 7.94 -10.92 -13.55
C GLU A 59 6.85 -11.97 -13.81
N PRO A 60 6.28 -12.09 -15.03
CA PRO A 60 5.10 -12.91 -15.28
C PRO A 60 5.30 -14.45 -15.30
N GLY A 61 6.19 -15.00 -14.46
CA GLY A 61 6.46 -16.44 -14.36
C GLY A 61 5.73 -17.18 -13.22
N ASP A 62 5.22 -16.46 -12.22
CA ASP A 62 4.68 -17.06 -10.98
C ASP A 62 3.15 -17.29 -11.03
N ARG A 63 2.62 -17.85 -12.11
CA ARG A 63 1.16 -17.98 -12.32
C ARG A 63 0.53 -19.23 -11.72
N ASP A 64 1.32 -20.17 -11.23
CA ASP A 64 0.84 -21.42 -10.67
C ASP A 64 0.98 -21.37 -9.15
N GLY A 65 -0.05 -20.84 -8.48
CA GLY A 65 -0.12 -20.58 -7.04
C GLY A 65 -0.11 -21.82 -6.14
N LEU A 66 0.87 -22.70 -6.29
CA LEU A 66 1.19 -23.81 -5.38
C LEU A 66 2.70 -23.83 -5.10
N GLY A 67 3.17 -22.79 -4.42
CA GLY A 67 4.56 -22.72 -4.00
C GLY A 67 4.71 -21.75 -2.84
N GLY A 68 4.84 -22.28 -1.63
CA GLY A 68 5.39 -21.52 -0.52
C GLY A 68 6.79 -21.05 -0.91
N GLY A 69 6.96 -19.73 -1.05
CA GLY A 69 8.20 -19.15 -1.53
C GLY A 69 8.50 -17.87 -0.76
N HIS A 70 9.58 -17.90 0.00
CA HIS A 70 10.12 -16.76 0.74
C HIS A 70 10.16 -15.49 -0.11
N ALA A 71 9.48 -14.45 0.39
CA ALA A 71 9.47 -13.11 -0.17
C ALA A 71 10.91 -12.63 -0.43
N GLY A 72 11.29 -12.62 -1.69
CA GLY A 72 12.58 -12.16 -2.16
C GLY A 72 12.83 -10.71 -1.76
N THR A 73 14.09 -10.40 -1.49
CA THR A 73 14.55 -9.04 -1.20
C THR A 73 14.44 -8.18 -2.47
N HIS A 74 13.29 -7.56 -2.71
CA HIS A 74 13.12 -6.65 -3.83
C HIS A 74 13.72 -5.28 -3.46
N SER A 75 14.98 -5.06 -3.85
CA SER A 75 15.66 -3.77 -3.72
C SER A 75 14.92 -2.70 -4.53
N LEU A 76 14.23 -1.79 -3.84
CA LEU A 76 13.61 -0.62 -4.45
C LEU A 76 14.71 0.35 -4.90
N ALA A 77 14.67 0.79 -6.16
CA ALA A 77 15.60 1.80 -6.68
C ALA A 77 15.64 3.07 -5.79
N PRO A 78 16.80 3.75 -5.66
CA PRO A 78 16.99 4.81 -4.68
C PRO A 78 15.97 5.94 -4.83
N ARG A 79 15.61 6.51 -3.68
CA ARG A 79 14.66 7.62 -3.49
C ARG A 79 15.11 8.86 -4.28
N ARG A 80 14.74 8.96 -5.56
CA ARG A 80 14.90 10.21 -6.30
C ARG A 80 13.91 11.23 -5.74
N LYS A 81 14.42 12.21 -4.98
CA LYS A 81 13.64 13.37 -4.53
C LYS A 81 13.05 14.05 -5.79
N ARG A 82 11.73 14.16 -5.87
CA ARG A 82 11.06 15.01 -6.86
C ARG A 82 10.67 16.30 -6.14
N ALA A 83 11.27 17.40 -6.56
CA ALA A 83 11.02 18.75 -6.06
C ALA A 83 10.03 19.54 -6.95
N ALA A 84 9.27 18.87 -7.82
CA ALA A 84 8.34 19.51 -8.74
C ALA A 84 7.06 18.68 -8.86
N GLY A 85 5.97 19.18 -8.29
CA GLY A 85 4.63 18.65 -8.47
C GLY A 85 3.91 18.33 -7.18
N TYR A 86 2.61 18.62 -7.16
CA TYR A 86 1.66 18.29 -6.10
C TYR A 86 1.81 16.84 -5.62
N ASP A 87 1.54 16.58 -4.35
CA ASP A 87 1.50 15.23 -3.78
C ASP A 87 0.24 14.48 -4.27
N LEU A 88 0.33 13.98 -5.51
CA LEU A 88 -0.74 13.21 -6.13
C LEU A 88 -1.01 11.90 -5.38
N THR A 89 -0.02 11.34 -4.66
CA THR A 89 -0.25 10.13 -3.87
C THR A 89 -1.24 10.43 -2.74
N SER A 90 -1.04 11.52 -2.00
CA SER A 90 -2.00 11.98 -0.99
C SER A 90 -3.36 12.37 -1.57
N LEU A 91 -3.43 12.84 -2.82
CA LEU A 91 -4.69 13.20 -3.47
C LEU A 91 -5.59 11.98 -3.72
N PHE A 92 -5.00 10.84 -4.12
CA PHE A 92 -5.76 9.62 -4.40
C PHE A 92 -6.02 8.75 -3.17
N VAL A 93 -5.20 8.88 -2.12
CA VAL A 93 -5.47 8.23 -0.83
C VAL A 93 -6.64 8.93 -0.14
N GLY A 94 -7.69 8.19 0.22
CA GLY A 94 -8.91 8.78 0.78
C GLY A 94 -9.91 9.30 -0.26
N SER A 95 -9.67 9.05 -1.56
CA SER A 95 -10.57 9.47 -2.65
C SER A 95 -11.85 8.62 -2.78
N GLU A 96 -11.94 7.49 -2.08
CA GLU A 96 -13.04 6.51 -2.15
C GLU A 96 -13.33 6.01 -3.59
N GLY A 97 -12.36 6.15 -4.51
CA GLY A 97 -12.50 5.78 -5.93
C GLY A 97 -13.11 6.86 -6.83
N THR A 98 -13.41 8.05 -6.30
CA THR A 98 -14.05 9.15 -7.06
C THR A 98 -13.14 9.78 -8.11
N LEU A 99 -11.83 9.77 -7.88
CA LEU A 99 -10.85 10.38 -8.78
C LEU A 99 -10.32 9.41 -9.85
N GLY A 100 -10.62 8.12 -9.74
CA GLY A 100 -10.14 7.08 -10.65
C GLY A 100 -9.98 5.71 -9.98
N PHE A 101 -9.72 4.68 -10.78
CA PHE A 101 -9.62 3.30 -10.30
C PHE A 101 -8.19 2.93 -9.92
N LEU A 102 -7.97 2.53 -8.67
CA LEU A 102 -6.67 2.09 -8.17
C LEU A 102 -6.41 0.63 -8.57
N THR A 103 -5.41 0.37 -9.42
CA THR A 103 -5.11 -0.99 -9.93
C THR A 103 -3.86 -1.60 -9.33
N GLN A 104 -2.96 -0.79 -8.79
CA GLN A 104 -1.77 -1.25 -8.07
C GLN A 104 -1.41 -0.26 -6.96
N ALA A 105 -0.93 -0.78 -5.84
CA ALA A 105 -0.39 0.02 -4.75
C ALA A 105 1.02 -0.48 -4.38
N THR A 106 1.96 0.44 -4.21
CA THR A 106 3.26 0.14 -3.60
C THR A 106 3.22 0.62 -2.16
N LEU A 107 3.40 -0.31 -1.23
CA LEU A 107 3.29 -0.04 0.21
C LEU A 107 4.65 -0.20 0.89
N ARG A 108 4.82 0.50 2.00
CA ARG A 108 5.93 0.24 2.92
C ARG A 108 5.66 -1.08 3.65
N LEU A 109 6.61 -2.01 3.55
CA LEU A 109 6.58 -3.24 4.33
C LEU A 109 7.34 -3.03 5.65
N HIS A 110 6.75 -3.55 6.73
CA HIS A 110 7.39 -3.61 8.04
C HIS A 110 7.81 -5.05 8.32
N PRO A 111 8.95 -5.27 9.00
CA PRO A 111 9.37 -6.61 9.39
C PRO A 111 8.33 -7.25 10.31
N LEU A 112 8.19 -8.58 10.20
CA LEU A 112 7.32 -9.35 11.06
C LEU A 112 7.84 -9.25 12.52
N PRO A 113 7.00 -8.93 13.51
CA PRO A 113 7.42 -8.90 14.90
C PRO A 113 7.79 -10.32 15.35
N GLU A 114 8.91 -10.44 16.07
CA GLU A 114 9.40 -11.70 16.63
C GLU A 114 8.46 -12.29 17.71
N ALA A 115 7.69 -11.42 18.38
CA ALA A 115 6.66 -11.81 19.34
C ALA A 115 5.50 -10.80 19.30
N ALA A 116 4.27 -11.31 19.44
CA ALA A 116 3.06 -10.53 19.60
C ALA A 116 2.34 -10.98 20.89
N ALA A 117 2.02 -10.03 21.77
CA ALA A 117 1.28 -10.27 23.00
C ALA A 117 0.09 -9.31 23.08
N VAL A 118 -1.05 -9.80 23.58
CA VAL A 118 -2.27 -9.01 23.80
C VAL A 118 -2.57 -9.02 25.29
N THR A 119 -2.82 -7.84 25.87
CA THR A 119 -3.23 -7.70 27.27
C THR A 119 -4.62 -7.06 27.30
N THR A 120 -5.51 -7.64 28.08
CA THR A 120 -6.85 -7.09 28.35
C THR A 120 -6.85 -6.41 29.71
N ALA A 121 -7.50 -5.24 29.80
CA ALA A 121 -7.71 -4.52 31.06
C ALA A 121 -9.19 -4.20 31.20
N ALA A 122 -9.76 -4.48 32.38
CA ALA A 122 -11.12 -4.12 32.73
C ALA A 122 -11.10 -2.93 33.70
N PHE A 123 -12.00 -1.96 33.48
CA PHE A 123 -12.16 -0.78 34.33
C PHE A 123 -13.52 -0.85 35.06
N PRO A 124 -13.59 -0.41 36.33
CA PRO A 124 -14.79 -0.52 37.17
C PRO A 124 -15.95 0.38 36.72
#